data_AF-A0A7K5B0F7-F1
#
_entry.id   AF-A0A7K5B0F7-F1
#
_cell.length_a   1.000
_cell.length_b   1.000
_cell.length_c   1.000
_cell.angle_alpha   90.00
_cell.angle_beta   90.00
_cell.angle_gamma   90.00
#
_symmetry.space_group_name_H-M   'P 1'
#
loop_
_entity.id
_entity.type
_entity.pdbx_description
1 polymer ?
#
loop_
_entity_poly.entity_id
_entity_poly.type
_entity_poly.pdbx_seq_one_letter_code
_entity_poly.pdbx_strand_id
1 'polypeptide(L)'
;EHQSQYILIHQALVEYNQYGETEVSLSELHSYLNNLKRKDHPSDPSLLEAEFQRLPSYKGWRTQNTGNREENRSKNRNANIIPYDFNRVPIRHEDERNKEGEHDSDDSSDEDSDCEESSKYINASFITGYWGSKAMIATQGPLQETISDFWQMVFQRKVKVIVMLTELKEGDQELCAQYWGVEKQTHDGIEVQMTDVNHCPSYTIRAFDVTHLKTKETQKVYQYQYHKWSSFDVPETPKDLVSMIGSVKQKLPARQVIEDNRRTRSVPLVVHCCDGSQQTGVFCALMILLESAETEEVIDVFQVVKALRRTRLGVVSTFEHYQFLYDTIASTYPAQNGQIKKNSQQEDKVEFCSEVGKTDQETDLITIDLTPPTPEENEPPETSEDSRAADSTKGTENSANGPTTPVLT
;
A
#
# COMPACT_ATOMS: atom_id res chain seq x y z
N GLU A 1 -2.10 12.93 -34.98
CA GLU A 1 -0.87 12.66 -34.20
C GLU A 1 -0.25 13.92 -33.61
N HIS A 2 0.40 14.79 -34.38
CA HIS A 2 1.17 15.94 -33.86
C HIS A 2 0.44 16.85 -32.86
N GLN A 3 -0.87 17.10 -33.01
CA GLN A 3 -1.64 17.91 -32.07
C GLN A 3 -1.66 17.31 -30.65
N SER A 4 -1.79 15.99 -30.51
CA SER A 4 -1.78 15.31 -29.22
C SER A 4 -0.40 15.38 -28.55
N GLN A 5 0.67 15.25 -29.35
CA GLN A 5 2.06 15.41 -28.90
C GLN A 5 2.33 16.86 -28.42
N TYR A 6 1.83 17.86 -29.16
CA TYR A 6 1.94 19.26 -28.78
C TYR A 6 1.20 19.57 -27.47
N ILE A 7 -0.02 19.04 -27.30
CA ILE A 7 -0.80 19.16 -26.06
C ILE A 7 -0.06 18.49 -24.88
N LEU A 8 0.55 17.32 -25.09
CA LEU A 8 1.32 16.61 -24.06
C LEU A 8 2.53 17.43 -23.57
N ILE A 9 3.24 18.13 -24.46
CA ILE A 9 4.37 19.01 -24.08
C ILE A 9 3.88 20.15 -23.18
N HIS A 10 2.77 20.82 -23.54
CA HIS A 10 2.18 21.87 -22.70
C HIS A 10 1.69 21.32 -21.34
N GLN A 11 1.08 20.14 -21.33
CA GLN A 11 0.65 19.49 -20.09
C GLN A 11 1.82 19.15 -19.17
N ALA A 12 2.91 18.58 -19.69
CA ALA A 12 4.11 18.28 -18.93
C ALA A 12 4.77 19.54 -18.34
N LEU A 13 4.84 20.63 -19.11
CA LEU A 13 5.38 21.90 -18.63
C LEU A 13 4.52 22.54 -17.52
N VAL A 14 3.18 22.48 -17.65
CA VAL A 14 2.26 22.95 -16.59
C VAL A 14 2.34 22.04 -15.35
N GLU A 15 2.42 20.73 -15.53
CA GLU A 15 2.51 19.75 -14.45
C GLU A 15 3.82 19.91 -13.65
N TYR A 16 4.96 20.07 -14.33
CA TYR A 16 6.23 20.40 -13.68
C TYR A 16 6.22 21.79 -13.01
N ASN A 17 5.65 22.81 -13.66
CA ASN A 17 5.57 24.16 -13.07
C ASN A 17 4.67 24.23 -11.82
N GLN A 18 3.60 23.44 -11.76
CA GLN A 18 2.66 23.45 -10.65
C GLN A 18 3.13 22.61 -9.44
N TYR A 19 3.80 21.49 -9.68
CA TYR A 19 4.14 20.51 -8.64
C TYR A 19 5.64 20.40 -8.36
N GLY A 20 6.50 20.69 -9.34
CA GLY A 20 7.94 20.50 -9.24
C GLY A 20 8.34 19.03 -9.17
N GLU A 21 9.54 18.81 -8.65
CA GLU A 21 10.12 17.50 -8.32
C GLU A 21 9.70 17.13 -6.89
N THR A 22 9.06 15.98 -6.73
CA THR A 22 8.45 15.49 -5.46
C THR A 22 8.94 14.10 -5.05
N GLU A 23 9.83 13.51 -5.85
CA GLU A 23 10.52 12.27 -5.56
C GLU A 23 11.65 12.50 -4.54
N VAL A 24 11.89 11.52 -3.68
CA VAL A 24 12.96 11.57 -2.69
C VAL A 24 13.62 10.20 -2.51
N SER A 25 14.94 10.19 -2.45
CA SER A 25 15.75 8.99 -2.18
C SER A 25 15.56 8.51 -0.73
N LEU A 26 15.61 7.19 -0.50
CA LEU A 26 15.48 6.62 0.85
C LEU A 26 16.60 7.06 1.80
N SER A 27 17.78 7.41 1.27
CA SER A 27 18.91 7.95 2.04
C SER A 27 18.63 9.38 2.53
N GLU A 28 17.92 10.20 1.77
CA GLU A 28 17.60 11.59 2.11
C GLU A 28 16.25 11.75 2.82
N LEU A 29 15.33 10.78 2.67
CA LEU A 29 13.96 10.78 3.19
C LEU A 29 13.82 11.30 4.62
N HIS A 30 14.72 10.93 5.53
CA HIS A 30 14.68 11.40 6.92
C HIS A 30 15.03 12.89 7.06
N SER A 31 16.00 13.39 6.31
CA SER A 31 16.34 14.82 6.28
C SER A 31 15.22 15.62 5.61
N TYR A 32 14.71 15.09 4.49
CA TYR A 32 13.61 15.67 3.72
C TYR A 32 12.33 15.79 4.57
N LEU A 33 11.87 14.71 5.21
CA LEU A 33 10.66 14.71 6.04
C LEU A 33 10.79 15.62 7.28
N ASN A 34 11.96 15.67 7.91
CA ASN A 34 12.22 16.59 9.02
C ASN A 34 12.15 18.06 8.58
N ASN A 35 12.62 18.38 7.38
CA ASN A 35 12.46 19.72 6.80
C ASN A 35 11.00 19.99 6.38
N LEU A 36 10.31 19.00 5.79
CA LEU A 36 8.91 19.15 5.41
C LEU A 36 7.99 19.43 6.60
N LYS A 37 8.24 18.78 7.74
CA LYS A 37 7.47 18.96 8.99
C LYS A 37 7.86 20.20 9.79
N ARG A 38 8.93 20.92 9.43
CA ARG A 38 9.33 22.13 10.15
C ARG A 38 8.29 23.24 9.95
N LYS A 39 7.96 23.95 11.03
CA LYS A 39 7.20 25.20 11.00
C LYS A 39 8.11 26.33 11.46
N ASP A 40 8.29 27.33 10.61
CA ASP A 40 9.12 28.50 10.94
C ASP A 40 8.37 29.49 11.87
N HIS A 41 7.03 29.43 11.89
CA HIS A 41 6.16 30.08 12.88
C HIS A 41 4.97 29.16 13.24
N PRO A 42 4.48 29.10 14.50
CA PRO A 42 3.48 28.11 14.91
C PRO A 42 2.11 28.21 14.22
N SER A 43 1.75 29.38 13.69
CA SER A 43 0.49 29.62 12.97
C SER A 43 0.55 29.23 11.49
N ASP A 44 1.75 28.97 10.96
CA ASP A 44 1.95 28.78 9.53
C ASP A 44 1.87 27.28 9.17
N PRO A 45 1.41 26.92 7.96
CA PRO A 45 1.52 25.55 7.48
C PRO A 45 2.99 25.17 7.32
N SER A 46 3.35 23.98 7.79
CA SER A 46 4.60 23.31 7.40
C SER A 46 4.60 23.05 5.89
N LEU A 47 5.78 22.78 5.32
CA LEU A 47 5.89 22.44 3.90
C LEU A 47 5.11 21.15 3.56
N LEU A 48 4.95 20.22 4.51
CA LEU A 48 4.10 19.03 4.36
C LEU A 48 2.61 19.38 4.28
N GLU A 49 2.12 20.30 5.12
CA GLU A 49 0.74 20.80 5.04
C GLU A 49 0.51 21.57 3.74
N ALA A 50 1.47 22.41 3.33
CA ALA A 50 1.42 23.14 2.07
C ALA A 50 1.42 22.19 0.86
N GLU A 51 2.22 21.12 0.89
CA GLU A 51 2.22 20.09 -0.14
C GLU A 51 0.89 19.34 -0.22
N PHE A 52 0.33 18.92 0.91
CA PHE A 52 -0.99 18.32 0.93
C PHE A 52 -2.06 19.26 0.34
N GLN A 53 -1.96 20.56 0.58
CA GLN A 53 -2.82 21.59 -0.01
C GLN A 53 -2.59 21.78 -1.53
N ARG A 54 -1.39 21.47 -2.06
CA ARG A 54 -1.12 21.46 -3.51
C ARG A 54 -1.77 20.26 -4.23
N LEU A 55 -2.12 19.18 -3.54
CA LEU A 55 -2.72 18.00 -4.17
C LEU A 55 -4.09 18.35 -4.80
N PRO A 56 -4.25 18.22 -6.14
CA PRO A 56 -5.50 18.58 -6.81
C PRO A 56 -6.70 17.74 -6.35
N SER A 57 -7.89 18.35 -6.47
CA SER A 57 -9.18 17.67 -6.33
C SER A 57 -9.76 17.37 -7.71
N TYR A 58 -10.21 16.13 -7.91
CA TYR A 58 -10.76 15.66 -9.18
C TYR A 58 -12.30 15.51 -9.15
N LYS A 59 -12.99 16.21 -8.24
CA LYS A 59 -14.46 16.21 -8.20
C LYS A 59 -15.04 16.72 -9.53
N GLY A 60 -15.77 15.88 -10.25
CA GLY A 60 -16.30 16.19 -11.60
C GLY A 60 -15.29 16.06 -12.75
N TRP A 61 -14.10 15.50 -12.51
CA TRP A 61 -13.04 15.33 -13.53
C TRP A 61 -13.42 14.39 -14.69
N ARG A 62 -14.21 13.37 -14.40
CA ARG A 62 -14.74 12.39 -15.36
C ARG A 62 -16.19 12.07 -15.01
N THR A 63 -16.91 11.49 -15.97
CA THR A 63 -18.29 11.05 -15.76
C THR A 63 -18.37 9.93 -14.72
N GLN A 64 -19.50 9.88 -14.02
CA GLN A 64 -19.86 8.88 -13.01
C GLN A 64 -21.30 8.41 -13.28
N ASN A 65 -21.68 8.35 -14.55
CA ASN A 65 -23.05 8.23 -15.01
C ASN A 65 -23.64 6.89 -14.58
N THR A 66 -22.91 5.80 -14.75
CA THR A 66 -23.39 4.44 -14.47
C THR A 66 -23.71 4.24 -12.98
N GLY A 67 -22.91 4.82 -12.08
CA GLY A 67 -23.17 4.79 -10.64
C GLY A 67 -24.30 5.73 -10.17
N ASN A 68 -24.65 6.73 -10.98
CA ASN A 68 -25.74 7.69 -10.70
C ASN A 68 -27.11 7.28 -11.27
N ARG A 69 -27.17 6.25 -12.15
CA ARG A 69 -28.42 5.64 -12.65
C ARG A 69 -29.28 5.18 -11.48
N GLU A 70 -30.60 5.37 -11.57
CA GLU A 70 -31.54 5.19 -10.44
C GLU A 70 -31.45 3.77 -9.84
N GLU A 71 -31.42 2.77 -10.71
CA GLU A 71 -31.29 1.34 -10.41
C GLU A 71 -29.93 0.93 -9.79
N ASN A 72 -28.99 1.87 -9.68
CA ASN A 72 -27.67 1.69 -9.09
C ASN A 72 -27.43 2.56 -7.84
N ARG A 73 -28.29 3.55 -7.55
CA ARG A 73 -28.12 4.45 -6.40
C ARG A 73 -28.09 3.72 -5.06
N SER A 74 -28.98 2.75 -4.88
CA SER A 74 -29.04 1.88 -3.68
C SER A 74 -27.79 1.02 -3.49
N LYS A 75 -27.04 0.72 -4.55
CA LYS A 75 -25.82 -0.10 -4.49
C LYS A 75 -24.59 0.68 -4.00
N ASN A 76 -24.74 1.96 -3.64
CA ASN A 76 -23.66 2.83 -3.18
C ASN A 76 -23.79 3.11 -1.67
N ARG A 77 -22.84 2.63 -0.85
CA ARG A 77 -22.82 2.89 0.60
C ARG A 77 -22.59 4.38 0.92
N ASN A 78 -21.89 5.11 0.04
CA ASN A 78 -21.70 6.55 0.10
C ASN A 78 -21.95 7.17 -1.28
N ALA A 79 -23.01 7.96 -1.42
CA ALA A 79 -23.41 8.57 -2.70
C ALA A 79 -22.38 9.57 -3.28
N ASN A 80 -21.44 10.07 -2.46
CA ASN A 80 -20.35 10.94 -2.93
C ASN A 80 -19.13 10.16 -3.44
N ILE A 81 -19.06 8.85 -3.17
CA ILE A 81 -17.90 7.99 -3.42
C ILE A 81 -18.35 6.84 -4.32
N ILE A 82 -18.41 7.14 -5.61
CA ILE A 82 -18.80 6.22 -6.70
C ILE A 82 -17.68 6.22 -7.76
N PRO A 83 -17.46 5.12 -8.50
CA PRO A 83 -16.40 5.04 -9.50
C PRO A 83 -16.65 6.03 -10.65
N TYR A 84 -15.58 6.44 -11.32
CA TYR A 84 -15.71 7.06 -12.64
C TYR A 84 -16.00 5.97 -13.69
N ASP A 85 -16.75 6.31 -14.73
CA ASP A 85 -17.14 5.32 -15.74
C ASP A 85 -15.91 4.70 -16.43
N PHE A 86 -14.86 5.49 -16.71
CA PHE A 86 -13.66 5.05 -17.43
C PHE A 86 -12.83 3.97 -16.71
N ASN A 87 -13.00 3.79 -15.40
CA ASN A 87 -12.28 2.79 -14.61
C ASN A 87 -13.17 1.99 -13.64
N ARG A 88 -14.50 2.03 -13.81
CA ARG A 88 -15.41 1.13 -13.08
C ARG A 88 -15.04 -0.33 -13.33
N VAL A 89 -15.38 -1.22 -12.41
CA VAL A 89 -15.30 -2.68 -12.65
C VAL A 89 -16.66 -3.17 -13.16
N PRO A 90 -16.81 -3.53 -14.46
CA PRO A 90 -18.03 -4.17 -14.95
C PRO A 90 -18.10 -5.63 -14.50
N ILE A 91 -19.29 -6.11 -14.18
CA ILE A 91 -19.62 -7.53 -14.03
C ILE A 91 -20.38 -7.96 -15.29
N ARG A 92 -19.85 -8.93 -16.05
CA ARG A 92 -20.50 -9.45 -17.27
C ARG A 92 -21.53 -10.52 -16.93
N HIS A 93 -22.57 -10.67 -17.77
CA HIS A 93 -23.54 -11.73 -17.61
C HIS A 93 -22.97 -13.09 -18.09
N GLU A 94 -23.53 -14.19 -17.58
CA GLU A 94 -23.00 -15.54 -17.84
C GLU A 94 -23.12 -15.95 -19.32
N ASP A 95 -24.23 -15.60 -19.97
CA ASP A 95 -24.55 -16.04 -21.33
C ASP A 95 -23.66 -15.40 -22.41
N GLU A 96 -22.95 -14.32 -22.08
CA GLU A 96 -22.03 -13.63 -22.98
C GLU A 96 -20.73 -14.44 -23.15
N ARG A 97 -20.20 -15.01 -22.05
CA ARG A 97 -18.96 -15.81 -22.09
C ARG A 97 -19.07 -17.03 -22.99
N ASN A 98 -20.27 -17.57 -23.14
CA ASN A 98 -20.54 -18.75 -23.97
C ASN A 98 -20.60 -18.44 -25.47
N LYS A 99 -20.65 -17.16 -25.87
CA LYS A 99 -20.66 -16.73 -27.28
C LYS A 99 -19.28 -16.32 -27.80
N GLU A 100 -18.31 -16.05 -26.93
CA GLU A 100 -16.95 -15.62 -27.31
C GLU A 100 -16.06 -16.77 -27.85
N GLY A 101 -16.64 -17.95 -28.16
CA GLY A 101 -15.92 -19.13 -28.68
C GLY A 101 -15.97 -19.34 -30.20
N GLU A 102 -16.66 -18.48 -30.97
CA GLU A 102 -16.92 -18.70 -32.40
C GLU A 102 -16.58 -17.49 -33.33
N HIS A 103 -15.92 -16.44 -32.83
CA HIS A 103 -15.49 -15.28 -33.64
C HIS A 103 -14.03 -14.87 -33.38
N ASP A 104 -13.11 -15.69 -33.91
CA ASP A 104 -11.74 -15.27 -34.21
C ASP A 104 -11.75 -14.45 -35.52
N SER A 105 -11.87 -13.13 -35.41
CA SER A 105 -11.73 -12.20 -36.54
C SER A 105 -10.95 -10.96 -36.12
N ASP A 106 -9.68 -10.90 -36.55
CA ASP A 106 -8.85 -9.69 -36.45
C ASP A 106 -9.38 -8.61 -37.40
N ASP A 107 -10.07 -7.60 -36.88
CA ASP A 107 -10.18 -6.29 -37.53
C ASP A 107 -10.30 -5.14 -36.49
N SER A 108 -10.32 -3.91 -36.99
CA SER A 108 -9.87 -2.68 -36.34
C SER A 108 -10.86 -2.02 -35.37
N SER A 109 -10.28 -1.31 -34.38
CA SER A 109 -10.72 -0.04 -33.76
C SER A 109 -12.21 0.22 -33.39
N ASP A 110 -12.37 0.74 -32.17
CA ASP A 110 -13.45 1.65 -31.73
C ASP A 110 -14.84 1.05 -31.40
N GLU A 111 -14.97 -0.27 -31.24
CA GLU A 111 -16.21 -0.93 -30.74
C GLU A 111 -16.29 -1.12 -29.19
N ASP A 112 -15.58 -0.32 -28.39
CA ASP A 112 -15.73 -0.30 -26.92
C ASP A 112 -17.10 0.28 -26.44
N SER A 113 -17.94 0.77 -27.37
CA SER A 113 -19.25 1.39 -27.09
C SER A 113 -20.32 0.37 -26.67
N ASP A 114 -20.52 -0.67 -27.47
CA ASP A 114 -21.78 -1.43 -27.45
C ASP A 114 -21.73 -2.64 -26.50
N CYS A 115 -20.54 -2.99 -25.97
CA CYS A 115 -20.40 -4.04 -24.96
C CYS A 115 -20.54 -3.57 -23.50
N GLU A 116 -20.68 -2.25 -23.25
CA GLU A 116 -20.83 -1.72 -21.89
C GLU A 116 -22.27 -1.85 -21.34
N GLU A 117 -23.29 -1.83 -22.21
CA GLU A 117 -24.70 -1.72 -21.84
C GLU A 117 -25.28 -2.99 -21.16
N SER A 118 -24.68 -4.15 -21.38
CA SER A 118 -25.04 -5.42 -20.73
C SER A 118 -24.38 -5.65 -19.36
N SER A 119 -23.48 -4.77 -18.91
CA SER A 119 -22.70 -5.02 -17.70
C SER A 119 -23.38 -4.57 -16.40
N LYS A 120 -23.51 -5.49 -15.43
CA LYS A 120 -24.03 -5.19 -14.09
C LYS A 120 -23.03 -4.31 -13.32
N TYR A 121 -23.57 -3.29 -12.64
CA TYR A 121 -22.79 -2.31 -11.86
C TYR A 121 -22.48 -2.78 -10.45
N ILE A 122 -21.25 -2.50 -10.01
CA ILE A 122 -20.78 -2.53 -8.62
C ILE A 122 -19.95 -1.27 -8.34
N ASN A 123 -19.98 -0.75 -7.11
CA ASN A 123 -19.16 0.40 -6.70
C ASN A 123 -17.69 -0.02 -6.45
N ALA A 124 -16.99 -0.29 -7.55
CA ALA A 124 -15.60 -0.68 -7.56
C ALA A 124 -14.84 0.02 -8.71
N SER A 125 -13.58 0.37 -8.45
CA SER A 125 -12.67 1.06 -9.36
C SER A 125 -11.42 0.22 -9.60
N PHE A 126 -11.00 0.06 -10.86
CA PHE A 126 -9.66 -0.42 -11.17
C PHE A 126 -8.63 0.65 -10.79
N ILE A 127 -7.58 0.23 -10.09
CA ILE A 127 -6.47 1.04 -9.63
C ILE A 127 -5.17 0.54 -10.27
N THR A 128 -4.34 1.46 -10.74
CA THR A 128 -2.97 1.16 -11.23
C THR A 128 -2.04 0.92 -10.04
N GLY A 129 -1.22 -0.12 -10.12
CA GLY A 129 -0.12 -0.36 -9.19
C GLY A 129 1.21 -0.05 -9.86
N TYR A 130 2.31 -0.05 -9.09
CA TYR A 130 3.66 0.28 -9.56
C TYR A 130 4.03 -0.43 -10.89
N TRP A 131 3.93 -1.76 -10.94
CA TRP A 131 4.26 -2.55 -12.14
C TRP A 131 3.23 -2.50 -13.29
N GLY A 132 2.03 -1.93 -13.13
CA GLY A 132 1.03 -2.05 -14.20
C GLY A 132 -0.38 -1.50 -13.97
N SER A 133 -1.05 -1.20 -15.09
CA SER A 133 -2.44 -0.75 -15.16
C SER A 133 -3.41 -1.80 -14.61
N LYS A 134 -4.42 -1.37 -13.84
CA LYS A 134 -5.47 -2.25 -13.27
C LYS A 134 -4.92 -3.37 -12.36
N ALA A 135 -3.80 -3.15 -11.68
CA ALA A 135 -3.18 -4.09 -10.74
C ALA A 135 -4.04 -4.43 -9.50
N MET A 136 -4.93 -3.51 -9.10
CA MET A 136 -5.77 -3.63 -7.90
C MET A 136 -7.22 -3.19 -8.19
N ILE A 137 -8.15 -3.62 -7.35
CA ILE A 137 -9.53 -3.10 -7.31
C ILE A 137 -9.75 -2.42 -5.95
N ALA A 138 -10.16 -1.15 -5.96
CA ALA A 138 -10.68 -0.46 -4.78
C ALA A 138 -12.22 -0.49 -4.81
N THR A 139 -12.86 -1.06 -3.79
CA THR A 139 -14.32 -1.20 -3.70
C THR A 139 -14.84 -0.77 -2.33
N GLN A 140 -16.10 -0.37 -2.25
CA GLN A 140 -16.78 -0.22 -0.96
C GLN A 140 -16.93 -1.58 -0.25
N GLY A 141 -17.10 -1.54 1.08
CA GLY A 141 -17.50 -2.69 1.88
C GLY A 141 -18.92 -3.13 1.49
N PRO A 142 -19.13 -4.40 1.06
CA PRO A 142 -20.40 -4.86 0.52
C PRO A 142 -21.61 -4.46 1.36
N LEU A 143 -22.65 -3.95 0.71
CA LEU A 143 -24.01 -3.90 1.23
C LEU A 143 -24.66 -5.28 1.10
N GLN A 144 -25.67 -5.60 1.92
CA GLN A 144 -26.32 -6.91 1.98
C GLN A 144 -26.86 -7.36 0.61
N GLU A 145 -27.41 -6.43 -0.16
CA GLU A 145 -27.93 -6.59 -1.53
C GLU A 145 -26.83 -6.68 -2.62
N THR A 146 -25.57 -6.36 -2.28
CA THR A 146 -24.41 -6.40 -3.20
C THR A 146 -23.41 -7.53 -2.91
N ILE A 147 -23.65 -8.37 -1.88
CA ILE A 147 -22.75 -9.51 -1.55
C ILE A 147 -22.57 -10.44 -2.75
N SER A 148 -23.63 -10.66 -3.53
CA SER A 148 -23.57 -11.47 -4.75
C SER A 148 -22.73 -10.82 -5.85
N ASP A 149 -22.89 -9.52 -6.07
CA ASP A 149 -22.10 -8.76 -7.03
C ASP A 149 -20.62 -8.72 -6.66
N PHE A 150 -20.32 -8.64 -5.36
CA PHE A 150 -18.95 -8.74 -4.85
C PHE A 150 -18.32 -10.10 -5.15
N TRP A 151 -19.01 -11.21 -4.87
CA TRP A 151 -18.48 -12.55 -5.16
C TRP A 151 -18.40 -12.87 -6.65
N GLN A 152 -19.37 -12.41 -7.45
CA GLN A 152 -19.27 -12.41 -8.90
C GLN A 152 -18.00 -11.66 -9.34
N MET A 153 -17.83 -10.39 -8.95
CA MET A 153 -16.62 -9.60 -9.30
C MET A 153 -15.32 -10.31 -8.92
N VAL A 154 -15.22 -10.83 -7.68
CA VAL A 154 -14.06 -11.58 -7.17
C VAL A 154 -13.73 -12.77 -8.10
N PHE A 155 -14.74 -13.54 -8.50
CA PHE A 155 -14.56 -14.67 -9.41
C PHE A 155 -14.22 -14.22 -10.84
N GLN A 156 -14.97 -13.26 -11.41
CA GLN A 156 -14.78 -12.79 -12.80
C GLN A 156 -13.39 -12.17 -13.03
N ARG A 157 -12.79 -11.58 -11.98
CA ARG A 157 -11.48 -10.91 -12.04
C ARG A 157 -10.33 -11.80 -11.55
N LYS A 158 -10.56 -13.11 -11.36
CA LYS A 158 -9.57 -14.10 -10.92
C LYS A 158 -8.84 -13.72 -9.60
N VAL A 159 -9.51 -12.97 -8.71
CA VAL A 159 -8.91 -12.38 -7.49
C VAL A 159 -8.30 -13.48 -6.61
N LYS A 160 -7.14 -13.19 -6.00
CA LYS A 160 -6.41 -14.11 -5.09
C LYS A 160 -6.38 -13.61 -3.65
N VAL A 161 -6.35 -12.30 -3.46
CA VAL A 161 -6.37 -11.66 -2.14
C VAL A 161 -7.47 -10.58 -2.07
N ILE A 162 -8.22 -10.60 -0.99
CA ILE A 162 -9.15 -9.55 -0.56
C ILE A 162 -8.56 -8.93 0.70
N VAL A 163 -8.40 -7.61 0.75
CA VAL A 163 -8.01 -6.88 1.95
C VAL A 163 -9.22 -6.08 2.45
N MET A 164 -9.53 -6.24 3.73
CA MET A 164 -10.64 -5.60 4.43
C MET A 164 -10.07 -4.77 5.59
N LEU A 165 -10.18 -3.45 5.49
CA LEU A 165 -9.55 -2.48 6.40
C LEU A 165 -10.52 -1.92 7.45
N THR A 166 -11.63 -2.61 7.67
CA THR A 166 -12.76 -2.17 8.50
C THR A 166 -13.31 -3.35 9.29
N GLU A 167 -13.92 -3.07 10.44
CA GLU A 167 -14.87 -3.99 11.06
C GLU A 167 -16.21 -3.99 10.33
N LEU A 168 -17.09 -4.93 10.69
CA LEU A 168 -18.46 -4.98 10.17
C LEU A 168 -19.30 -3.78 10.62
N LYS A 169 -19.06 -3.29 11.85
CA LYS A 169 -19.79 -2.18 12.49
C LYS A 169 -18.86 -1.33 13.37
N GLU A 170 -19.25 -0.08 13.57
CA GLU A 170 -18.68 0.83 14.58
C GLU A 170 -19.85 1.49 15.33
N GLY A 171 -20.00 1.15 16.62
CA GLY A 171 -21.25 1.38 17.34
C GLY A 171 -22.44 0.71 16.64
N ASP A 172 -23.51 1.48 16.44
CA ASP A 172 -24.70 1.03 15.69
C ASP A 172 -24.54 1.13 14.15
N GLN A 173 -23.52 1.84 13.64
CA GLN A 173 -23.34 2.05 12.21
C GLN A 173 -22.73 0.81 11.55
N GLU A 174 -23.37 0.32 10.48
CA GLU A 174 -22.78 -0.73 9.64
C GLU A 174 -21.76 -0.15 8.64
N LEU A 175 -20.54 -0.67 8.69
CA LEU A 175 -19.44 -0.32 7.78
C LEU A 175 -19.29 -1.36 6.65
N CYS A 176 -19.61 -2.63 6.92
CA CYS A 176 -19.55 -3.71 5.94
C CYS A 176 -20.54 -4.82 6.32
N ALA A 177 -21.36 -5.31 5.37
CA ALA A 177 -22.13 -6.53 5.56
C ALA A 177 -21.20 -7.76 5.54
N GLN A 178 -21.52 -8.80 6.31
CA GLN A 178 -20.67 -9.99 6.39
C GLN A 178 -20.86 -10.88 5.16
N TYR A 179 -20.00 -10.72 4.17
CA TYR A 179 -20.04 -11.45 2.90
C TYR A 179 -19.52 -12.91 2.99
N TRP A 180 -19.44 -13.51 4.19
CA TRP A 180 -18.97 -14.89 4.38
C TRP A 180 -19.72 -15.60 5.51
N GLY A 181 -19.67 -16.93 5.53
CA GLY A 181 -20.30 -17.77 6.55
C GLY A 181 -19.38 -18.88 7.06
N VAL A 182 -19.81 -19.55 8.14
CA VAL A 182 -19.22 -20.82 8.61
C VAL A 182 -19.64 -21.97 7.70
N GLU A 183 -20.93 -22.00 7.33
CA GLU A 183 -21.47 -22.91 6.32
C GLU A 183 -21.21 -22.39 4.91
N LYS A 184 -21.25 -23.32 3.95
CA LYS A 184 -21.17 -23.04 2.52
C LYS A 184 -22.36 -22.19 2.06
N GLN A 185 -22.08 -21.07 1.41
CA GLN A 185 -23.09 -20.15 0.87
C GLN A 185 -23.13 -20.22 -0.67
N THR A 186 -24.23 -19.76 -1.28
CA THR A 186 -24.35 -19.61 -2.74
C THR A 186 -24.97 -18.26 -3.08
N HIS A 187 -24.31 -17.53 -3.98
CA HIS A 187 -24.64 -16.17 -4.41
C HIS A 187 -24.59 -16.10 -5.94
N ASP A 188 -25.75 -15.97 -6.62
CA ASP A 188 -25.90 -15.97 -8.09
C ASP A 188 -24.94 -16.90 -8.86
N GLY A 189 -24.98 -18.20 -8.53
CA GLY A 189 -24.15 -19.23 -9.20
C GLY A 189 -22.71 -19.35 -8.69
N ILE A 190 -22.25 -18.46 -7.80
CA ILE A 190 -20.98 -18.58 -7.09
C ILE A 190 -21.22 -19.24 -5.73
N GLU A 191 -20.64 -20.42 -5.53
CA GLU A 191 -20.58 -21.11 -4.24
C GLU A 191 -19.33 -20.64 -3.47
N VAL A 192 -19.49 -20.28 -2.21
CA VAL A 192 -18.40 -19.79 -1.34
C VAL A 192 -18.33 -20.67 -0.10
N GLN A 193 -17.18 -21.31 0.10
CA GLN A 193 -16.91 -22.12 1.29
C GLN A 193 -15.66 -21.58 2.00
N MET A 194 -15.81 -21.21 3.28
CA MET A 194 -14.65 -20.96 4.16
C MET A 194 -13.99 -22.31 4.49
N THR A 195 -12.66 -22.35 4.43
CA THR A 195 -11.87 -23.59 4.55
C THR A 195 -10.80 -23.54 5.63
N ASP A 196 -10.33 -22.34 5.97
CA ASP A 196 -9.32 -22.12 7.02
C ASP A 196 -9.47 -20.69 7.57
N VAL A 197 -9.10 -20.50 8.84
CA VAL A 197 -9.07 -19.22 9.55
C VAL A 197 -7.86 -19.18 10.46
N ASN A 198 -6.96 -18.22 10.21
CA ASN A 198 -5.76 -17.97 11.02
C ASN A 198 -5.82 -16.57 11.64
N HIS A 199 -5.54 -16.47 12.94
CA HIS A 199 -5.57 -15.20 13.67
C HIS A 199 -4.15 -14.71 13.97
N CYS A 200 -3.80 -13.54 13.44
CA CYS A 200 -2.60 -12.80 13.80
C CYS A 200 -2.97 -11.65 14.77
N PRO A 201 -2.02 -11.08 15.53
CA PRO A 201 -2.32 -10.09 16.59
C PRO A 201 -3.05 -8.83 16.12
N SER A 202 -2.89 -8.46 14.85
CA SER A 202 -3.43 -7.24 14.22
C SER A 202 -4.38 -7.51 13.05
N TYR A 203 -4.48 -8.74 12.56
CA TYR A 203 -5.34 -9.12 11.43
C TYR A 203 -5.75 -10.61 11.44
N THR A 204 -6.92 -10.92 10.89
CA THR A 204 -7.36 -12.31 10.65
C THR A 204 -7.22 -12.65 9.16
N ILE A 205 -6.64 -13.81 8.85
CA ILE A 205 -6.63 -14.39 7.51
C ILE A 205 -7.76 -15.43 7.42
N ARG A 206 -8.55 -15.42 6.35
CA ARG A 206 -9.56 -16.46 6.05
C ARG A 206 -9.34 -16.98 4.63
N ALA A 207 -9.30 -18.30 4.45
CA ALA A 207 -9.12 -18.92 3.14
C ALA A 207 -10.44 -19.52 2.62
N PHE A 208 -10.79 -19.18 1.39
CA PHE A 208 -12.03 -19.60 0.73
C PHE A 208 -11.75 -20.46 -0.50
N ASP A 209 -12.61 -21.45 -0.71
CA ASP A 209 -12.86 -22.04 -2.02
C ASP A 209 -14.07 -21.34 -2.63
N VAL A 210 -13.89 -20.72 -3.79
CA VAL A 210 -14.92 -19.96 -4.51
C VAL A 210 -15.18 -20.68 -5.84
N THR A 211 -16.32 -21.35 -5.96
CA THR A 211 -16.64 -22.28 -7.05
C THR A 211 -17.79 -21.77 -7.90
N HIS A 212 -17.58 -21.62 -9.21
CA HIS A 212 -18.66 -21.29 -10.14
C HIS A 212 -19.47 -22.55 -10.50
N LEU A 213 -20.72 -22.60 -10.06
CA LEU A 213 -21.55 -23.81 -10.04
C LEU A 213 -21.86 -24.38 -11.42
N LYS A 214 -21.80 -23.58 -12.50
CA LYS A 214 -21.99 -24.05 -13.88
C LYS A 214 -20.73 -24.69 -14.46
N THR A 215 -19.57 -24.02 -14.41
CA THR A 215 -18.31 -24.54 -15.00
C THR A 215 -17.55 -25.51 -14.10
N LYS A 216 -17.87 -25.56 -12.80
CA LYS A 216 -17.12 -26.31 -11.76
C LYS A 216 -15.66 -25.84 -11.58
N GLU A 217 -15.35 -24.64 -12.06
CA GLU A 217 -14.08 -23.97 -11.78
C GLU A 217 -14.08 -23.47 -10.32
N THR A 218 -13.09 -23.88 -9.54
CA THR A 218 -12.87 -23.45 -8.15
C THR A 218 -11.61 -22.61 -8.05
N GLN A 219 -11.71 -21.45 -7.40
CA GLN A 219 -10.59 -20.54 -7.14
C GLN A 219 -10.32 -20.43 -5.64
N LYS A 220 -9.04 -20.52 -5.25
CA LYS A 220 -8.60 -20.19 -3.89
C LYS A 220 -8.49 -18.68 -3.73
N VAL A 221 -9.13 -18.14 -2.70
CA VAL A 221 -9.12 -16.70 -2.36
C VAL A 221 -8.79 -16.54 -0.88
N TYR A 222 -7.90 -15.61 -0.54
CA TYR A 222 -7.53 -15.27 0.83
C TYR A 222 -8.07 -13.89 1.21
N GLN A 223 -8.85 -13.79 2.28
CA GLN A 223 -9.22 -12.51 2.88
C GLN A 223 -8.25 -12.19 4.03
N TYR A 224 -7.73 -10.97 4.06
CA TYR A 224 -7.02 -10.39 5.20
C TYR A 224 -7.90 -9.28 5.79
N GLN A 225 -8.37 -9.44 7.02
CA GLN A 225 -9.13 -8.41 7.75
C GLN A 225 -8.23 -7.76 8.80
N TYR A 226 -7.93 -6.46 8.65
CA TYR A 226 -7.09 -5.70 9.59
C TYR A 226 -7.94 -5.08 10.70
N HIS A 227 -7.58 -5.36 11.96
CA HIS A 227 -8.38 -5.05 13.15
C HIS A 227 -7.90 -3.78 13.89
N LYS A 228 -6.81 -3.15 13.45
CA LYS A 228 -6.13 -2.04 14.13
C LYS A 228 -6.30 -0.69 13.42
N TRP A 229 -7.51 -0.48 12.87
CA TRP A 229 -7.91 0.74 12.13
C TRP A 229 -9.37 1.15 12.36
N SER A 230 -9.95 0.75 13.51
CA SER A 230 -11.18 1.31 14.07
C SER A 230 -10.83 2.29 15.20
N SER A 231 -11.74 3.22 15.54
CA SER A 231 -11.55 4.26 16.58
C SER A 231 -10.47 5.33 16.34
N PHE A 232 -9.69 5.30 15.24
CA PHE A 232 -8.64 6.29 14.95
C PHE A 232 -8.58 6.64 13.45
N ASP A 233 -8.23 7.89 13.12
CA ASP A 233 -8.04 8.33 11.73
C ASP A 233 -6.95 7.52 11.00
N VAL A 234 -5.93 7.05 11.72
CA VAL A 234 -4.80 6.30 11.17
C VAL A 234 -4.47 5.06 12.04
N PRO A 235 -3.84 4.02 11.48
CA PRO A 235 -3.47 2.81 12.22
C PRO A 235 -2.61 3.06 13.46
N GLU A 236 -3.00 2.44 14.58
CA GLU A 236 -2.28 2.51 15.87
C GLU A 236 -0.81 2.08 15.76
N THR A 237 -0.56 1.00 15.02
CA THR A 237 0.79 0.44 14.78
C THR A 237 1.07 0.38 13.28
N PRO A 238 1.79 1.36 12.68
CA PRO A 238 2.11 1.35 11.24
C PRO A 238 2.83 0.07 10.79
N LYS A 239 3.71 -0.46 11.65
CA LYS A 239 4.50 -1.68 11.40
C LYS A 239 3.65 -2.94 11.25
N ASP A 240 2.49 -3.00 11.92
CA ASP A 240 1.57 -4.13 11.78
C ASP A 240 0.88 -4.14 10.41
N LEU A 241 0.55 -2.94 9.89
CA LEU A 241 0.00 -2.78 8.54
C LEU A 241 1.04 -3.14 7.47
N VAL A 242 2.30 -2.68 7.63
CA VAL A 242 3.41 -3.04 6.73
C VAL A 242 3.71 -4.55 6.77
N SER A 243 3.65 -5.16 7.94
CA SER A 243 3.78 -6.62 8.11
C SER A 243 2.64 -7.39 7.39
N MET A 244 1.39 -6.90 7.50
CA MET A 244 0.27 -7.45 6.74
C MET A 244 0.46 -7.27 5.23
N ILE A 245 0.93 -6.11 4.77
CA ILE A 245 1.26 -5.86 3.35
C ILE A 245 2.32 -6.87 2.86
N GLY A 246 3.39 -7.12 3.63
CA GLY A 246 4.38 -8.14 3.31
C GLY A 246 3.77 -9.55 3.16
N SER A 247 2.85 -9.94 4.04
CA SER A 247 2.11 -11.20 3.92
C SER A 247 1.19 -11.24 2.69
N VAL A 248 0.52 -10.13 2.37
CA VAL A 248 -0.30 -9.99 1.16
C VAL A 248 0.56 -10.13 -0.10
N LYS A 249 1.71 -9.45 -0.18
CA LYS A 249 2.66 -9.57 -1.31
C LYS A 249 3.07 -11.02 -1.55
N GLN A 250 3.32 -11.81 -0.49
CA GLN A 250 3.64 -13.24 -0.58
C GLN A 250 2.49 -14.14 -1.09
N LYS A 251 1.24 -13.67 -1.08
CA LYS A 251 0.07 -14.37 -1.65
C LYS A 251 -0.27 -13.94 -3.08
N LEU A 252 0.33 -12.85 -3.57
CA LEU A 252 0.13 -12.36 -4.93
C LEU A 252 1.12 -13.02 -5.91
N PRO A 253 0.82 -13.07 -7.21
CA PRO A 253 1.77 -13.56 -8.21
C PRO A 253 3.01 -12.66 -8.26
N ALA A 254 4.21 -13.23 -8.09
CA ALA A 254 5.47 -12.49 -8.02
C ALA A 254 5.80 -11.65 -9.27
N ARG A 255 5.13 -11.91 -10.40
CA ARG A 255 5.03 -11.00 -11.54
C ARG A 255 3.60 -11.06 -12.08
N GLN A 256 3.08 -9.92 -12.52
CA GLN A 256 1.91 -9.92 -13.40
C GLN A 256 2.34 -10.48 -14.76
N VAL A 257 1.95 -11.72 -15.05
CA VAL A 257 2.00 -12.22 -16.43
C VAL A 257 1.05 -11.34 -17.24
N ILE A 258 1.57 -10.71 -18.28
CA ILE A 258 0.76 -9.96 -19.24
C ILE A 258 0.00 -11.00 -20.08
N GLU A 259 -1.12 -11.49 -19.56
CA GLU A 259 -2.09 -12.25 -20.35
C GLU A 259 -2.66 -11.30 -21.42
N ASP A 260 -2.24 -11.46 -22.68
CA ASP A 260 -2.70 -10.65 -23.83
C ASP A 260 -4.22 -10.74 -24.11
N ASN A 261 -4.93 -11.60 -23.39
CA ASN A 261 -6.39 -11.72 -23.39
C ASN A 261 -7.07 -10.46 -22.83
N ARG A 262 -7.17 -9.44 -23.68
CA ARG A 262 -7.67 -8.08 -23.39
C ARG A 262 -9.00 -8.05 -22.63
N ARG A 263 -9.86 -9.06 -22.81
CA ARG A 263 -11.26 -9.10 -22.36
C ARG A 263 -11.46 -9.57 -20.89
N THR A 264 -10.57 -10.40 -20.34
CA THR A 264 -10.73 -11.02 -19.01
C THR A 264 -9.49 -10.90 -18.12
N ARG A 265 -8.88 -9.70 -18.12
CA ARG A 265 -7.72 -9.38 -17.27
C ARG A 265 -7.92 -9.83 -15.81
N SER A 266 -6.99 -10.65 -15.34
CA SER A 266 -6.82 -10.99 -13.92
C SER A 266 -6.45 -9.73 -13.12
N VAL A 267 -7.08 -9.54 -11.96
CA VAL A 267 -6.69 -8.51 -10.99
C VAL A 267 -6.57 -9.18 -9.63
N PRO A 268 -5.36 -9.55 -9.17
CA PRO A 268 -5.20 -10.50 -8.09
C PRO A 268 -5.53 -9.94 -6.69
N LEU A 269 -5.65 -8.61 -6.55
CA LEU A 269 -5.89 -7.92 -5.29
C LEU A 269 -7.15 -7.03 -5.33
N VAL A 270 -8.09 -7.31 -4.42
CA VAL A 270 -9.20 -6.40 -4.04
C VAL A 270 -8.87 -5.77 -2.69
N VAL A 271 -9.14 -4.47 -2.53
CA VAL A 271 -8.99 -3.73 -1.28
C VAL A 271 -10.30 -3.00 -0.98
N HIS A 272 -10.79 -3.08 0.26
CA HIS A 272 -11.96 -2.35 0.71
C HIS A 272 -11.89 -1.86 2.16
N CYS A 273 -12.66 -0.81 2.40
CA CYS A 273 -13.08 -0.28 3.69
C CYS A 273 -14.55 0.14 3.54
N CYS A 274 -15.14 0.87 4.49
CA CYS A 274 -16.54 1.32 4.44
C CYS A 274 -16.99 1.79 3.03
N ASP A 275 -16.47 2.92 2.51
CA ASP A 275 -16.78 3.40 1.15
C ASP A 275 -15.71 3.10 0.10
N GLY A 276 -14.62 2.41 0.49
CA GLY A 276 -13.54 2.04 -0.42
C GLY A 276 -12.68 3.21 -0.89
N SER A 277 -12.69 4.37 -0.22
CA SER A 277 -11.87 5.53 -0.62
C SER A 277 -10.67 5.79 0.28
N GLN A 278 -10.88 6.10 1.56
CA GLN A 278 -9.88 6.76 2.39
C GLN A 278 -8.79 5.77 2.88
N GLN A 279 -9.15 4.84 3.76
CA GLN A 279 -8.26 3.78 4.26
C GLN A 279 -7.75 2.88 3.11
N THR A 280 -8.66 2.52 2.18
CA THR A 280 -8.34 1.79 0.94
C THR A 280 -7.29 2.53 0.10
N GLY A 281 -7.41 3.86 0.00
CA GLY A 281 -6.46 4.72 -0.70
C GLY A 281 -5.08 4.74 -0.04
N VAL A 282 -5.00 4.80 1.29
CA VAL A 282 -3.72 4.69 2.02
C VAL A 282 -3.10 3.32 1.84
N PHE A 283 -3.86 2.23 1.90
CA PHE A 283 -3.34 0.88 1.64
C PHE A 283 -2.80 0.76 0.20
N CYS A 284 -3.55 1.22 -0.81
CA CYS A 284 -3.10 1.25 -2.20
C CYS A 284 -1.86 2.13 -2.40
N ALA A 285 -1.74 3.26 -1.68
CA ALA A 285 -0.55 4.10 -1.72
C ALA A 285 0.66 3.40 -1.09
N LEU A 286 0.53 2.79 0.09
CA LEU A 286 1.61 2.01 0.71
C LEU A 286 2.04 0.81 -0.16
N MET A 287 1.10 0.10 -0.78
CA MET A 287 1.41 -0.98 -1.74
C MET A 287 2.27 -0.51 -2.92
N ILE A 288 2.16 0.76 -3.33
CA ILE A 288 2.96 1.35 -4.43
C ILE A 288 4.30 1.88 -3.91
N LEU A 289 4.28 2.62 -2.79
CA LEU A 289 5.45 3.27 -2.20
C LEU A 289 6.46 2.26 -1.62
N LEU A 290 5.98 1.13 -1.08
CA LEU A 290 6.85 0.02 -0.65
C LEU A 290 7.48 -0.69 -1.86
N GLU A 291 6.77 -0.77 -2.99
CA GLU A 291 7.31 -1.38 -4.22
C GLU A 291 8.41 -0.53 -4.86
N SER A 292 8.22 0.80 -4.95
CA SER A 292 9.29 1.71 -5.44
C SER A 292 10.48 1.76 -4.48
N ALA A 293 10.23 1.78 -3.17
CA ALA A 293 11.28 1.74 -2.16
C ALA A 293 12.08 0.42 -2.19
N GLU A 294 11.44 -0.72 -2.48
CA GLU A 294 12.10 -2.02 -2.67
C GLU A 294 12.84 -2.15 -4.02
N THR A 295 12.42 -1.42 -5.06
CA THR A 295 12.91 -1.60 -6.44
C THR A 295 13.96 -0.56 -6.87
N GLU A 296 13.76 0.71 -6.51
CA GLU A 296 14.51 1.87 -7.02
C GLU A 296 15.20 2.68 -5.91
N GLU A 297 15.00 2.32 -4.64
CA GLU A 297 15.43 3.09 -3.45
C GLU A 297 14.92 4.56 -3.43
N VAL A 298 13.78 4.84 -4.08
CA VAL A 298 13.09 6.16 -4.08
C VAL A 298 11.59 6.04 -3.75
N ILE A 299 10.98 7.14 -3.31
CA ILE A 299 9.52 7.31 -3.22
C ILE A 299 9.04 8.67 -3.73
N ASP A 300 7.82 8.72 -4.26
CA ASP A 300 7.09 9.98 -4.47
C ASP A 300 5.64 9.85 -3.93
N VAL A 301 5.44 10.29 -2.69
CA VAL A 301 4.13 10.23 -2.01
C VAL A 301 3.12 11.16 -2.70
N PHE A 302 3.57 12.30 -3.22
CA PHE A 302 2.72 13.30 -3.85
C PHE A 302 2.12 12.78 -5.14
N GLN A 303 2.94 12.27 -6.07
CA GLN A 303 2.48 11.76 -7.36
C GLN A 303 1.68 10.47 -7.19
N VAL A 304 2.03 9.59 -6.25
CA VAL A 304 1.22 8.39 -5.94
C VAL A 304 -0.18 8.80 -5.45
N VAL A 305 -0.29 9.69 -4.47
CA VAL A 305 -1.60 10.13 -3.96
C VAL A 305 -2.40 10.91 -5.03
N LYS A 306 -1.75 11.78 -5.78
CA LYS A 306 -2.33 12.51 -6.92
C LYS A 306 -2.84 11.55 -8.00
N ALA A 307 -2.09 10.52 -8.36
CA ALA A 307 -2.50 9.51 -9.32
C ALA A 307 -3.70 8.70 -8.82
N LEU A 308 -3.69 8.27 -7.55
CA LEU A 308 -4.83 7.54 -6.98
C LEU A 308 -6.10 8.42 -6.92
N ARG A 309 -5.99 9.70 -6.54
CA ARG A 309 -7.10 10.68 -6.58
C ARG A 309 -7.68 10.91 -8.00
N ARG A 310 -6.89 10.70 -9.07
CA ARG A 310 -7.39 10.69 -10.47
C ARG A 310 -8.25 9.47 -10.80
N THR A 311 -8.17 8.39 -10.01
CA THR A 311 -8.84 7.11 -10.26
C THR A 311 -10.02 6.81 -9.34
N ARG A 312 -10.06 7.37 -8.11
CA ARG A 312 -11.22 7.25 -7.21
C ARG A 312 -11.33 8.48 -6.30
N LEU A 313 -12.56 8.98 -6.09
CA LEU A 313 -12.82 10.08 -5.15
C LEU A 313 -12.59 9.63 -3.69
N GLY A 314 -12.36 10.60 -2.80
CA GLY A 314 -12.18 10.39 -1.35
C GLY A 314 -10.82 9.84 -0.91
N VAL A 315 -9.99 9.38 -1.86
CA VAL A 315 -8.65 8.85 -1.60
C VAL A 315 -7.75 9.87 -0.90
N VAL A 316 -7.19 9.47 0.26
CA VAL A 316 -6.27 10.26 1.11
C VAL A 316 -6.75 11.72 1.23
N SER A 317 -7.97 11.88 1.75
CA SER A 317 -8.71 13.14 1.79
C SER A 317 -8.38 14.05 2.97
N THR A 318 -7.61 13.58 3.97
CA THR A 318 -7.17 14.37 5.13
C THR A 318 -5.64 14.38 5.25
N PHE A 319 -5.11 15.34 6.01
CA PHE A 319 -3.68 15.55 6.17
C PHE A 319 -3.01 14.42 6.96
N GLU A 320 -3.71 13.88 7.95
CA GLU A 320 -3.26 12.81 8.85
C GLU A 320 -2.95 11.55 8.04
N HIS A 321 -3.85 11.19 7.12
CA HIS A 321 -3.66 10.08 6.17
C HIS A 321 -2.48 10.33 5.21
N TYR A 322 -2.20 11.58 4.83
CA TYR A 322 -1.06 11.91 3.95
C TYR A 322 0.28 11.86 4.69
N GLN A 323 0.35 12.48 5.86
CA GLN A 323 1.51 12.42 6.76
C GLN A 323 1.82 10.98 7.18
N PHE A 324 0.80 10.16 7.43
CA PHE A 324 0.94 8.75 7.77
C PHE A 324 1.67 7.94 6.68
N LEU A 325 1.54 8.28 5.39
CA LEU A 325 2.30 7.63 4.32
C LEU A 325 3.80 7.88 4.50
N TYR A 326 4.20 9.15 4.64
CA TYR A 326 5.60 9.53 4.90
C TYR A 326 6.14 8.88 6.18
N ASP A 327 5.41 8.94 7.30
CA ASP A 327 5.84 8.38 8.57
C ASP A 327 5.93 6.84 8.54
N THR A 328 5.05 6.17 7.79
CA THR A 328 5.10 4.71 7.61
C THR A 328 6.32 4.28 6.80
N ILE A 329 6.62 4.96 5.68
CA ILE A 329 7.82 4.62 4.90
C ILE A 329 9.10 4.99 5.67
N ALA A 330 9.19 6.18 6.27
CA ALA A 330 10.37 6.58 7.04
C ALA A 330 10.63 5.64 8.24
N SER A 331 9.59 5.20 8.96
CA SER A 331 9.74 4.23 10.06
C SER A 331 9.98 2.78 9.61
N THR A 332 9.84 2.50 8.30
CA THR A 332 10.17 1.21 7.67
C THR A 332 11.62 1.18 7.15
N TYR A 333 12.11 2.28 6.58
CA TYR A 333 13.47 2.42 6.03
C TYR A 333 14.30 3.44 6.85
N PRO A 334 14.73 3.10 8.09
CA PRO A 334 15.37 4.04 9.00
C PRO A 334 16.70 4.59 8.45
N ALA A 335 17.01 5.84 8.80
CA ALA A 335 18.24 6.54 8.39
C ALA A 335 19.51 5.70 8.63
N GLN A 336 20.27 5.46 7.56
CA GLN A 336 21.54 4.74 7.59
C GLN A 336 22.65 5.66 8.13
N ASN A 337 22.67 5.88 9.46
CA ASN A 337 23.62 6.75 10.16
C ASN A 337 25.08 6.19 10.15
N GLY A 338 25.73 6.21 8.99
CA GLY A 338 27.16 5.88 8.82
C GLY A 338 27.53 4.40 9.01
N GLN A 339 26.56 3.51 9.27
CA GLN A 339 26.83 2.08 9.34
C GLN A 339 27.01 1.50 7.93
N ILE A 340 28.28 1.32 7.55
CA ILE A 340 28.68 0.60 6.34
C ILE A 340 28.02 -0.79 6.36
N LYS A 341 27.19 -1.10 5.34
CA LYS A 341 26.68 -2.46 5.11
C LYS A 341 27.88 -3.42 4.97
N LYS A 342 28.18 -4.20 6.02
CA LYS A 342 29.08 -5.36 5.89
C LYS A 342 28.34 -6.45 5.12
N ASN A 343 28.50 -6.43 3.78
CA ASN A 343 28.04 -7.52 2.91
C ASN A 343 28.87 -8.78 3.20
N SER A 344 28.50 -9.53 4.23
CA SER A 344 29.15 -10.79 4.60
C SER A 344 28.67 -11.95 3.72
N GLN A 345 28.85 -11.82 2.39
CA GLN A 345 28.89 -12.93 1.41
C GLN A 345 29.17 -12.43 -0.03
N GLN A 346 30.32 -11.80 -0.25
CA GLN A 346 30.94 -11.77 -1.58
C GLN A 346 32.46 -11.55 -1.45
N GLU A 347 33.23 -12.65 -1.54
CA GLU A 347 34.67 -12.58 -1.76
C GLU A 347 34.91 -12.41 -3.27
N ASP A 348 34.88 -11.16 -3.75
CA ASP A 348 35.22 -10.84 -5.14
C ASP A 348 36.71 -11.10 -5.38
N LYS A 349 37.00 -12.33 -5.82
CA LYS A 349 38.34 -12.80 -6.19
C LYS A 349 38.76 -12.18 -7.53
N VAL A 350 39.20 -10.92 -7.50
CA VAL A 350 39.64 -10.17 -8.68
C VAL A 350 40.89 -10.82 -9.29
N GLU A 351 40.71 -11.51 -10.41
CA GLU A 351 41.77 -12.22 -11.14
C GLU A 351 42.35 -11.31 -12.24
N PHE A 352 43.50 -10.70 -11.98
CA PHE A 352 44.18 -9.79 -12.91
C PHE A 352 44.94 -10.56 -14.00
N CYS A 353 44.32 -10.69 -15.18
CA CYS A 353 45.00 -11.17 -16.39
C CYS A 353 45.84 -10.06 -17.05
N SER A 354 47.16 -10.08 -16.87
CA SER A 354 48.11 -9.19 -17.54
C SER A 354 48.91 -9.92 -18.63
N GLU A 355 48.48 -9.80 -19.90
CA GLU A 355 49.23 -10.33 -21.05
C GLU A 355 50.42 -9.44 -21.45
N VAL A 356 51.60 -9.66 -20.85
CA VAL A 356 52.87 -9.17 -21.41
C VAL A 356 54.00 -10.20 -21.24
N GLY A 357 54.59 -10.61 -22.36
CA GLY A 357 56.02 -10.95 -22.52
C GLY A 357 56.64 -12.02 -21.61
N LYS A 358 56.79 -13.25 -22.11
CA LYS A 358 57.76 -14.22 -21.57
C LYS A 358 59.19 -13.84 -21.97
N THR A 359 60.11 -13.81 -21.00
CA THR A 359 61.55 -14.06 -21.18
C THR A 359 62.14 -14.52 -19.84
N ASP A 360 63.01 -15.52 -19.87
CA ASP A 360 63.54 -16.21 -18.69
C ASP A 360 64.82 -15.55 -18.13
N GLN A 361 65.07 -15.66 -16.82
CA GLN A 361 66.31 -16.24 -16.23
C GLN A 361 66.32 -16.30 -14.68
N GLU A 362 67.37 -16.91 -14.12
CA GLU A 362 67.45 -17.54 -12.80
C GLU A 362 67.90 -16.63 -11.63
N THR A 363 67.64 -17.09 -10.39
CA THR A 363 68.33 -16.74 -9.11
C THR A 363 68.18 -15.29 -8.58
N ASP A 364 68.31 -14.99 -7.27
CA ASP A 364 68.75 -15.81 -6.12
C ASP A 364 67.99 -15.46 -4.81
N LEU A 365 68.35 -16.11 -3.70
CA LEU A 365 67.78 -16.00 -2.33
C LEU A 365 68.03 -14.65 -1.62
N ILE A 366 67.15 -14.29 -0.67
CA ILE A 366 67.47 -13.93 0.74
C ILE A 366 66.18 -13.67 1.56
N THR A 367 66.17 -14.10 2.82
CA THR A 367 65.12 -13.82 3.82
C THR A 367 65.70 -12.94 4.93
N ILE A 368 64.95 -11.94 5.41
CA ILE A 368 65.24 -11.24 6.68
C ILE A 368 63.94 -11.12 7.50
N ASP A 369 64.04 -11.52 8.76
CA ASP A 369 63.00 -11.42 9.81
C ASP A 369 63.35 -10.28 10.78
N LEU A 370 62.35 -9.64 11.40
CA LEU A 370 62.52 -8.55 12.36
C LEU A 370 61.45 -8.59 13.46
N THR A 371 61.79 -9.23 14.57
CA THR A 371 61.02 -9.23 15.83
C THR A 371 61.46 -8.09 16.78
N PRO A 372 60.52 -7.41 17.45
CA PRO A 372 60.79 -6.61 18.66
C PRO A 372 60.34 -7.33 19.95
N PRO A 373 60.96 -7.06 21.13
CA PRO A 373 60.74 -7.84 22.36
C PRO A 373 59.76 -7.20 23.39
N THR A 374 59.27 -8.04 24.31
CA THR A 374 58.70 -7.68 25.63
C THR A 374 59.78 -7.82 26.72
N PRO A 375 59.66 -7.18 27.91
CA PRO A 375 58.84 -7.65 29.04
C PRO A 375 58.11 -6.47 29.77
N GLU A 376 57.51 -6.53 30.97
CA GLU A 376 57.44 -7.53 32.06
C GLU A 376 56.13 -7.35 32.89
N GLU A 377 55.90 -8.20 33.90
CA GLU A 377 54.63 -8.35 34.65
C GLU A 377 54.53 -7.49 35.94
N ASN A 378 53.32 -7.37 36.52
CA ASN A 378 53.04 -7.61 37.96
C ASN A 378 51.53 -7.67 38.28
N GLU A 379 51.16 -8.31 39.40
CA GLU A 379 49.78 -8.73 39.75
C GLU A 379 49.08 -7.90 40.87
N PRO A 380 47.77 -8.12 41.15
CA PRO A 380 46.94 -7.27 42.03
C PRO A 380 46.83 -7.79 43.48
N PRO A 381 45.96 -7.18 44.31
CA PRO A 381 45.29 -7.88 45.40
C PRO A 381 43.74 -7.77 45.37
N GLU A 382 43.08 -8.79 45.93
CA GLU A 382 41.62 -8.88 46.13
C GLU A 382 41.16 -8.22 47.46
N THR A 383 39.85 -7.99 47.66
CA THR A 383 38.99 -8.72 48.66
C THR A 383 37.70 -7.97 49.08
N SER A 384 36.60 -8.73 49.27
CA SER A 384 35.48 -8.64 50.26
C SER A 384 34.88 -7.28 50.68
N GLU A 385 33.57 -7.01 50.50
CA GLU A 385 32.45 -7.25 51.47
C GLU A 385 32.49 -6.34 52.74
N ASP A 386 31.39 -5.89 53.38
CA ASP A 386 29.93 -6.07 53.23
C ASP A 386 29.18 -4.81 53.75
N SER A 387 27.84 -4.85 53.71
CA SER A 387 26.90 -4.40 54.77
C SER A 387 25.96 -3.22 54.46
N ARG A 388 24.75 -3.34 55.02
CA ARG A 388 23.59 -2.43 54.86
C ARG A 388 23.42 -1.53 56.09
N ALA A 389 22.82 -0.35 55.93
CA ALA A 389 21.77 0.15 56.82
C ALA A 389 21.00 1.37 56.22
N ALA A 390 19.79 1.61 56.75
CA ALA A 390 19.07 2.88 56.67
C ALA A 390 19.60 3.86 57.76
N ASP A 391 19.14 5.10 57.97
CA ASP A 391 17.82 5.73 57.73
C ASP A 391 17.92 7.28 57.72
N SER A 392 16.79 7.96 57.44
CA SER A 392 16.34 9.34 57.78
C SER A 392 17.35 10.43 58.24
N THR A 393 17.16 11.73 57.95
CA THR A 393 15.94 12.53 58.21
C THR A 393 15.99 13.95 57.60
N LYS A 394 14.83 14.51 57.20
CA LYS A 394 14.40 15.94 57.12
C LYS A 394 15.36 17.06 56.64
N GLY A 395 14.86 17.85 55.68
CA GLY A 395 15.12 19.29 55.49
C GLY A 395 13.90 19.96 54.82
N THR A 396 13.45 21.13 55.28
CA THR A 396 12.06 21.62 55.04
C THR A 396 11.99 23.00 54.38
N GLU A 397 10.92 23.24 53.59
CA GLU A 397 10.32 24.57 53.25
C GLU A 397 11.18 25.55 52.40
N ASN A 398 10.69 26.61 51.73
CA ASN A 398 9.37 27.25 51.53
C ASN A 398 9.43 28.07 50.17
N SER A 399 8.42 28.68 49.53
CA SER A 399 6.97 28.88 49.74
C SER A 399 6.27 29.37 48.43
N ALA A 400 5.00 29.80 48.52
CA ALA A 400 4.20 30.62 47.57
C ALA A 400 3.73 29.96 46.24
N ASN A 401 2.47 29.98 45.76
CA ASN A 401 1.22 30.76 45.92
C ASN A 401 0.84 31.45 44.58
N GLY A 402 -0.31 31.06 44.01
CA GLY A 402 -1.05 31.85 43.00
C GLY A 402 -2.29 31.10 42.44
N PRO A 403 -3.51 31.69 42.36
CA PRO A 403 -4.73 30.88 42.44
C PRO A 403 -5.73 30.88 41.25
N THR A 404 -6.47 29.77 41.16
CA THR A 404 -7.91 29.54 40.88
C THR A 404 -8.71 30.37 39.84
N THR A 405 -9.53 29.65 39.07
CA THR A 405 -10.65 30.14 38.22
C THR A 405 -11.85 30.70 39.01
N PRO A 406 -12.79 31.37 38.32
CA PRO A 406 -14.20 30.96 38.43
C PRO A 406 -14.89 30.79 37.05
N VAL A 407 -16.23 30.69 37.03
CA VAL A 407 -17.05 30.03 36.00
C VAL A 407 -18.36 30.79 35.70
N LEU A 408 -18.85 30.69 34.46
CA LEU A 408 -20.20 31.01 33.94
C LEU A 408 -20.78 32.43 34.09
N THR A 409 -21.16 33.00 32.93
CA THR A 409 -22.58 33.13 32.53
C THR A 409 -22.69 32.92 31.03
#